data_AF-A0A349EF71-F1
#
_entry.id   AF-A0A349EF71-F1
#
_cell.length_a   1.000
_cell.length_b   1.000
_cell.length_c   1.000
_cell.angle_alpha   90.00
_cell.angle_beta   90.00
_cell.angle_gamma   90.00
#
_symmetry.space_group_name_H-M   'P 1'
#
loop_
_entity.id
_entity.type
_entity.pdbx_description
1 polymer ?
#
loop_
_entity_poly.entity_id
_entity_poly.type
_entity_poly.pdbx_seq_one_letter_code
_entity_poly.pdbx_strand_id
1 'polypeptide(L)' 'MTMNLDSLTNAATSSQTNVEGLTATTDTSDMAGMLKLQQEMSKMSMLFGTLSAVISTLKQTGQSIVQKM' A
#
# COMPACT_ATOMS: atom_id res chain seq x y z
N MET A 1 2.24 -18.57 9.98
CA MET A 1 2.78 -17.32 9.41
C MET A 1 2.18 -16.16 10.17
N THR A 2 2.97 -15.51 11.02
CA THR A 2 2.55 -14.26 11.67
C THR A 2 2.59 -13.17 10.60
N MET A 3 1.42 -12.71 10.14
CA MET A 3 1.36 -11.56 9.25
C MET A 3 1.90 -10.35 10.03
N ASN A 4 3.08 -9.86 9.64
CA ASN A 4 3.67 -8.68 10.24
C ASN A 4 3.05 -7.43 9.58
N LEU A 5 1.82 -7.12 10.04
CA LEU A 5 1.04 -5.95 9.60
C LEU A 5 1.81 -4.64 9.79
N ASP A 6 2.61 -4.54 10.84
CA ASP A 6 3.42 -3.35 11.13
C ASP A 6 4.46 -3.13 10.02
N SER A 7 5.13 -4.19 9.58
CA SER A 7 6.11 -4.10 8.49
C SER A 7 5.47 -3.72 7.16
N LEU A 8 4.28 -4.26 6.86
CA LEU A 8 3.54 -3.93 5.64
C LEU A 8 3.01 -2.48 5.67
N THR A 9 2.51 -2.04 6.83
CA THR A 9 2.04 -0.67 7.04
C THR A 9 3.19 0.33 6.93
N ASN A 10 4.33 0.04 7.57
CA ASN A 10 5.53 0.89 7.47
C ASN A 10 6.05 0.99 6.03
N ALA A 11 6.03 -0.11 5.27
CA ALA A 11 6.40 -0.11 3.86
C ALA A 11 5.42 0.73 3.02
N ALA A 12 4.12 0.62 3.27
CA ALA A 12 3.09 1.41 2.57
C ALA A 12 3.25 2.92 2.86
N THR A 13 3.43 3.29 4.12
CA THR A 13 3.64 4.69 4.54
C THR A 13 4.94 5.25 3.96
N SER A 14 6.04 4.47 3.97
CA SER A 14 7.30 4.91 3.34
C SER A 14 7.15 5.09 1.83
N SER A 15 6.44 4.18 1.15
CA SER A 15 6.14 4.31 -0.28
C SER A 15 5.29 5.54 -0.58
N GLN A 16 4.31 5.86 0.29
CA GLN A 16 3.50 7.08 0.18
C GLN A 16 4.36 8.34 0.30
N THR A 17 5.24 8.42 1.31
CA THR A 17 6.15 9.56 1.46
C THR A 17 7.07 9.73 0.24
N ASN A 18 7.54 8.63 -0.34
CA ASN A 18 8.35 8.68 -1.56
C ASN A 18 7.55 9.19 -2.77
N VAL A 19 6.30 8.76 -2.94
CA VAL A 19 5.40 9.26 -3.99
C VAL A 19 5.15 10.75 -3.80
N GLU A 20 4.84 11.20 -2.59
CA GLU A 20 4.63 12.63 -2.28
C GLU A 20 5.88 13.46 -2.61
N GLY A 21 7.06 12.99 -2.21
CA GLY A 21 8.34 13.64 -2.51
C GLY A 21 8.66 13.69 -4.01
N LEU A 22 8.44 12.59 -4.74
CA LEU A 22 8.63 12.55 -6.18
C LEU A 22 7.61 13.42 -6.90
N THR A 23 6.35 13.46 -6.48
CA THR A 23 5.32 14.31 -7.09
C THR A 23 5.64 15.79 -6.91
N ALA A 24 6.22 16.18 -5.77
CA ALA A 24 6.62 17.56 -5.51
C ALA A 24 7.85 18.01 -6.33
N THR A 25 8.66 17.08 -6.83
CA THR A 25 9.96 17.37 -7.46
C THR A 25 10.06 16.95 -8.93
N THR A 26 9.17 16.09 -9.40
CA THR A 26 9.16 15.60 -10.79
C THR A 26 8.57 16.65 -11.71
N ASP A 27 9.38 17.13 -12.65
CA ASP A 27 8.90 17.92 -13.77
C ASP A 27 8.13 17.01 -14.74
N THR A 28 6.94 17.42 -15.16
CA THR A 28 6.09 16.64 -16.07
C THR A 28 6.66 16.54 -17.49
N SER A 29 7.69 17.34 -17.81
CA SER A 29 8.48 17.23 -19.04
C SER A 29 9.64 16.24 -18.92
N ASP A 30 10.02 15.81 -17.71
CA ASP A 30 11.04 14.78 -17.47
C ASP A 30 10.43 13.38 -17.47
N MET A 31 10.56 12.70 -18.62
CA MET A 31 10.07 11.33 -18.80
C MET A 31 10.71 10.33 -17.83
N ALA A 32 11.96 10.53 -17.42
CA ALA A 32 12.63 9.63 -16.47
C ALA A 32 12.07 9.80 -15.05
N GLY A 33 11.83 11.04 -14.63
CA GLY A 33 11.15 11.35 -13.37
C GLY A 33 9.72 10.80 -13.33
N MET A 34 8.96 10.99 -14.42
CA MET A 34 7.59 10.46 -14.54
C MET A 34 7.54 8.93 -14.46
N LEU A 35 8.49 8.23 -15.08
CA LEU A 35 8.59 6.76 -14.97
C LEU A 35 8.88 6.30 -13.54
N LYS A 36 9.78 6.99 -12.82
CA LYS A 36 10.07 6.67 -11.41
C LYS A 36 8.85 6.91 -10.53
N LEU A 37 8.14 8.02 -10.74
CA LEU A 37 6.89 8.31 -10.04
C LEU A 37 5.84 7.22 -10.31
N GLN A 38 5.68 6.79 -11.56
CA GLN A 38 4.76 5.71 -11.93
C GLN A 38 5.11 4.37 -11.27
N GLN A 39 6.41 4.04 -11.21
CA GLN A 39 6.87 2.82 -10.53
C GLN A 39 6.56 2.85 -9.04
N GLU A 40 6.82 3.97 -8.37
CA GLU A 40 6.58 4.07 -6.92
C GLU A 40 5.07 4.14 -6.61
N MET A 41 4.25 4.77 -7.46
CA MET A 41 2.80 4.71 -7.35
C MET A 41 2.26 3.27 -7.52
N SER A 42 2.83 2.49 -8.45
CA SER A 42 2.43 1.09 -8.66
C SER A 42 2.76 0.23 -7.44
N LYS A 43 3.94 0.44 -6.86
CA LYS A 43 4.36 -0.22 -5.62
C LYS A 43 3.46 0.16 -4.44
N MET A 44 3.15 1.44 -4.27
CA MET A 44 2.23 1.93 -3.25
C MET A 44 0.84 1.28 -3.39
N SER A 45 0.30 1.23 -4.61
CA SER A 45 -0.98 0.59 -4.90
C SER A 45 -0.99 -0.90 -4.53
N MET A 46 0.07 -1.63 -4.86
CA MET A 46 0.21 -3.05 -4.49
C MET A 46 0.22 -3.26 -2.97
N LEU A 47 0.94 -2.40 -2.23
CA LEU A 47 1.03 -2.48 -0.77
C LEU A 47 -0.32 -2.23 -0.10
N PHE A 48 -1.04 -1.18 -0.51
CA PHE A 48 -2.39 -0.90 0.00
C PHE A 48 -3.42 -1.94 -0.43
N GLY A 49 -3.30 -2.50 -1.64
CA GLY A 49 -4.13 -3.62 -2.08
C GLY A 49 -3.94 -4.85 -1.19
N THR A 50 -2.70 -5.15 -0.82
CA THR A 50 -2.39 -6.25 0.11
C THR A 50 -2.95 -5.97 1.51
N LEU A 51 -2.78 -4.76 2.04
CA LEU A 51 -3.37 -4.37 3.33
C LEU A 51 -4.90 -4.52 3.33
N SER A 52 -5.55 -4.08 2.26
CA SER A 52 -7.00 -4.21 2.10
C SER A 52 -7.46 -5.68 2.09
N ALA A 53 -6.72 -6.56 1.41
CA ALA A 53 -7.00 -8.00 1.40
C ALA A 53 -6.85 -8.62 2.80
N VAL A 54 -5.84 -8.22 3.57
CA VAL A 54 -5.66 -8.66 4.97
C VAL A 54 -6.81 -8.20 5.85
N ILE A 55 -7.19 -6.91 5.77
CA ILE A 55 -8.33 -6.36 6.52
C ILE A 55 -9.63 -7.07 6.14
N SER A 56 -9.84 -7.36 4.86
CA SER A 56 -11.01 -8.11 4.37
C SER A 56 -11.07 -9.51 4.98
N THR A 57 -9.94 -10.22 5.00
CA THR A 57 -9.82 -11.56 5.61
C THR A 57 -10.13 -11.53 7.12
N LEU A 58 -9.62 -10.52 7.83
CA LEU A 58 -9.91 -10.33 9.25
C LEU A 58 -11.40 -10.05 9.50
N LYS A 59 -12.03 -9.20 8.67
CA LYS A 59 -13.48 -8.93 8.73
C LYS A 59 -14.30 -10.19 8.50
N GLN A 60 -13.98 -10.98 7.48
CA GLN A 60 -14.67 -12.24 7.19
C GLN A 60 -14.52 -13.25 8.34
N THR A 61 -13.32 -13.34 8.93
CA THR A 61 -13.08 -14.21 10.09
C THR A 61 -13.91 -13.77 11.29
N GLY A 62 -13.94 -12.47 11.59
CA GLY A 62 -14.77 -11.89 12.65
C GLY A 62 -16.27 -12.16 12.43
N GLN A 63 -16.75 -11.97 11.20
CA GLN A 63 -18.14 -12.29 10.85
C GLN A 63 -18.46 -13.77 11.01
N SER A 64 -17.55 -14.67 10.62
CA SER A 64 -17.74 -16.12 10.81
C SER A 64 -17.81 -16.52 12.28
N ILE A 65 -17.05 -15.85 13.16
CA ILE A 65 -17.14 -16.05 14.62
C ILE A 65 -18.51 -15.59 15.13
N VAL A 66 -18.95 -14.39 14.76
CA VAL A 66 -20.26 -13.85 15.18
C VAL A 66 -21.41 -14.74 14.70
N GLN A 67 -21.34 -15.29 13.49
CA GLN A 67 -22.37 -16.20 12.96
C GLN A 67 -22.43 -17.56 13.67
N LYS A 68 -21.36 -17.95 14.38
CA LYS A 68 -21.30 -19.20 15.15
C LYS A 68 -21.74 -19.01 16.60
N MET A 69 -21.95 -17.78 17.05
CA MET A 69 -22.52 -17.44 18.36
C MET A 69 -24.04 -17.32 18.25
#